data_AF-A0A944C149-F1
#
_entry.id   AF-A0A944C149-F1
#
_cell.length_a   1.000
_cell.length_b   1.000
_cell.length_c   1.000
_cell.angle_alpha   90.00
_cell.angle_beta   90.00
_cell.angle_gamma   90.00
#
_symmetry.space_group_name_H-M   'P 1'
#
loop_
_entity.id
_entity.type
_entity.pdbx_description
1 polymer ?
#
loop_
_entity_poly.entity_id
_entity_poly.type
_entity_poly.pdbx_seq_one_letter_code
_entity_poly.pdbx_strand_id
1 'polypeptide(L)'
;MKTIRNLAAKAAALLSAFSLTMISVPQVSFTAYAEESASVRVIVENTTFTEAIDSVEPVWTGTKIDTWVELDESDDAMSCIKKAIESEGLTQPGAEYGYITEIAGLSAYDGGYMSGWMGTLNDWFTDEA
;
A
#
# COMPACT_ATOMS: atom_id res chain seq x y z
N MET A 1 -45.98 -41.87 28.87
CA MET A 1 -45.24 -42.36 27.67
C MET A 1 -46.01 -42.26 26.34
N LYS A 2 -47.36 -42.23 26.29
CA LYS A 2 -48.13 -42.04 25.02
C LYS A 2 -48.10 -40.59 24.51
N THR A 3 -48.11 -39.60 25.40
CA THR A 3 -48.17 -38.16 25.07
C THR A 3 -46.88 -37.61 24.45
N ILE A 4 -45.71 -38.02 24.95
CA ILE A 4 -44.39 -37.58 24.45
C ILE A 4 -44.12 -38.12 23.03
N ARG A 5 -44.59 -39.34 22.73
CA ARG A 5 -44.48 -39.94 21.40
C ARG A 5 -45.32 -39.19 20.34
N ASN A 6 -46.46 -38.62 20.73
CA ASN A 6 -47.28 -37.81 19.83
C ASN A 6 -46.72 -36.41 19.55
N LEU A 7 -45.96 -35.82 20.49
CA LEU A 7 -45.25 -34.55 20.25
C LEU A 7 -44.04 -34.74 19.33
N ALA A 8 -43.25 -35.79 19.56
CA ALA A 8 -42.08 -36.11 18.73
C ALA A 8 -42.48 -36.42 17.28
N ALA A 9 -43.59 -37.15 17.08
CA ALA A 9 -44.12 -37.44 15.73
C ALA A 9 -44.65 -36.19 15.00
N LYS A 10 -45.22 -35.21 15.72
CA LYS A 10 -45.67 -33.93 15.13
C LYS A 10 -44.51 -32.98 14.83
N ALA A 11 -43.45 -32.97 15.64
CA ALA A 11 -42.24 -32.18 15.40
C ALA A 11 -41.41 -32.70 14.21
N ALA A 12 -41.33 -34.02 14.05
CA ALA A 12 -40.65 -34.63 12.89
C ALA A 12 -41.42 -34.45 11.57
N ALA A 13 -42.76 -34.43 11.61
CA ALA A 13 -43.58 -34.21 10.42
C ALA A 13 -43.55 -32.75 9.92
N LEU A 14 -43.39 -31.76 10.82
CA LEU A 14 -43.23 -30.36 10.41
C LEU A 14 -41.84 -30.06 9.82
N LEU A 15 -40.78 -30.75 10.26
CA LEU A 15 -39.42 -30.50 9.78
C LEU A 15 -39.18 -31.05 8.36
N SER A 16 -39.88 -32.14 8.00
CA SER A 16 -39.77 -32.75 6.66
C SER A 16 -40.55 -32.00 5.57
N ALA A 17 -41.45 -31.08 5.94
CA ALA A 17 -42.24 -30.28 4.98
C ALA A 17 -41.66 -28.87 4.72
N PHE A 18 -40.63 -28.44 5.46
CA PHE A 18 -39.99 -27.13 5.26
C PHE A 18 -38.81 -27.17 4.27
N SER A 19 -38.40 -28.36 3.82
CA SER A 19 -37.17 -28.53 3.02
C SER A 19 -37.35 -28.37 1.50
N LEU A 20 -38.53 -27.98 0.99
CA LEU A 20 -38.79 -27.93 -0.45
C LEU A 20 -39.42 -26.64 -1.01
N THR A 21 -39.52 -25.55 -0.23
CA THR A 21 -40.11 -24.27 -0.71
C THR A 21 -39.12 -23.11 -0.86
N MET A 22 -37.85 -23.30 -0.55
CA MET A 22 -36.79 -22.28 -0.70
C MET A 22 -36.22 -22.15 -2.14
N ILE A 23 -37.03 -22.35 -3.19
CA ILE A 23 -36.56 -22.21 -4.58
C ILE A 23 -37.19 -21.02 -5.33
N SER A 24 -38.12 -20.26 -4.71
CA SER A 24 -38.79 -19.14 -5.40
C SER A 24 -38.47 -17.76 -4.81
N VAL A 25 -37.26 -17.54 -4.33
CA VAL A 25 -36.74 -16.19 -4.12
C VAL A 25 -35.84 -15.87 -5.32
N PRO A 26 -36.07 -14.79 -6.10
CA PRO A 26 -35.12 -14.37 -7.11
C PRO A 26 -33.75 -14.21 -6.43
N GLN A 27 -32.77 -14.99 -6.89
CA GLN A 27 -31.40 -14.87 -6.43
C GLN A 27 -30.90 -13.50 -6.91
N VAL A 28 -30.94 -12.49 -6.03
CA VAL A 28 -30.24 -11.23 -6.26
C VAL A 28 -28.76 -11.49 -6.02
N SER A 29 -28.01 -11.65 -7.11
CA SER A 29 -26.56 -11.63 -7.04
C SER A 29 -26.12 -10.20 -6.77
N PHE A 30 -25.71 -9.92 -5.53
CA PHE A 30 -24.88 -8.75 -5.25
C PHE A 30 -23.48 -9.10 -5.75
N THR A 31 -23.06 -8.50 -6.86
CA THR A 31 -21.64 -8.36 -7.15
C THR A 31 -21.08 -7.41 -6.10
N ALA A 32 -20.46 -7.97 -5.06
CA ALA A 32 -19.50 -7.20 -4.29
C ALA A 32 -18.33 -6.93 -5.23
N TYR A 33 -18.17 -5.67 -5.65
CA TYR A 33 -16.87 -5.23 -6.15
C TYR A 33 -15.96 -5.22 -4.92
N ALA A 34 -14.93 -6.05 -4.92
CA ALA A 34 -13.81 -5.77 -4.04
C ALA A 34 -13.26 -4.42 -4.53
N GLU A 35 -13.17 -3.44 -3.64
CA GLU A 35 -12.31 -2.28 -3.85
C GLU A 35 -10.89 -2.87 -3.99
N GLU A 36 -10.41 -3.04 -5.22
CA GLU A 36 -9.00 -3.37 -5.46
C GLU A 36 -8.21 -2.10 -5.13
N SER A 37 -7.45 -2.11 -4.03
CA SER A 37 -6.56 -1.01 -3.68
C SER A 37 -5.52 -0.85 -4.79
N ALA A 38 -5.49 0.35 -5.40
CA ALA A 38 -4.41 0.70 -6.32
C ALA A 38 -3.10 0.79 -5.53
N SER A 39 -1.97 0.46 -6.15
CA SER A 39 -0.66 0.53 -5.51
C SER A 39 0.38 1.11 -6.45
N VAL A 40 1.38 1.78 -5.90
CA VAL A 40 2.54 2.28 -6.63
C VAL A 40 3.83 1.65 -6.08
N ARG A 41 4.76 1.35 -6.99
CA ARG A 41 6.10 0.90 -6.61
C ARG A 41 6.98 2.13 -6.41
N VAL A 42 7.59 2.24 -5.23
CA VAL A 42 8.54 3.30 -4.91
C VAL A 42 9.93 2.70 -4.82
N ILE A 43 10.87 3.29 -5.56
CA ILE A 43 12.29 2.93 -5.54
C ILE A 43 13.06 4.15 -5.07
N VAL A 44 13.90 3.99 -4.04
CA VAL A 44 14.87 5.00 -3.60
C VAL A 44 16.26 4.44 -3.81
N GLU A 45 17.08 5.15 -4.57
CA GLU A 45 18.42 4.70 -4.93
C GLU A 45 19.44 5.83 -4.96
N ASN A 46 20.70 5.46 -4.82
CA ASN A 46 21.86 6.31 -5.04
C ASN A 46 22.77 5.60 -6.05
N THR A 47 22.53 5.91 -7.31
CA THR A 47 23.31 5.39 -8.45
C THR A 47 24.21 6.47 -9.06
N THR A 48 24.15 7.71 -8.54
CA THR A 48 24.87 8.88 -9.07
C THR A 48 26.06 9.30 -8.22
N PHE A 49 25.94 9.28 -6.89
CA PHE A 49 27.04 9.55 -5.96
C PHE A 49 27.63 8.23 -5.45
N THR A 50 28.50 7.62 -6.25
CA THR A 50 29.01 6.25 -6.01
C THR A 50 30.47 6.20 -5.56
N GLU A 51 31.16 7.33 -5.58
CA GLU A 51 32.57 7.47 -5.22
C GLU A 51 32.75 8.77 -4.42
N ALA A 52 33.89 8.89 -3.73
CA ALA A 52 34.15 10.07 -2.91
C ALA A 52 34.28 11.35 -3.77
N ILE A 53 33.63 12.42 -3.32
CA ILE A 53 33.77 13.78 -3.89
C ILE A 53 34.28 14.68 -2.77
N ASP A 54 35.37 15.41 -3.02
CA ASP A 54 36.00 16.30 -2.03
C ASP A 54 36.26 15.64 -0.65
N SER A 55 36.63 14.36 -0.66
CA SER A 55 36.89 13.50 0.52
C SER A 55 35.65 13.14 1.34
N VAL A 56 34.44 13.39 0.83
CA VAL A 56 33.18 12.89 1.38
C VAL A 56 32.82 11.60 0.65
N GLU A 57 32.67 10.50 1.39
CA GLU A 57 32.23 9.21 0.85
C GLU A 57 30.70 9.08 0.92
N PRO A 58 30.06 8.40 -0.06
CA PRO A 58 28.63 8.10 0.04
C PRO A 58 28.36 7.16 1.20
N VAL A 59 27.42 7.53 2.07
CA VAL A 59 27.03 6.70 3.21
C VAL A 59 26.35 5.38 2.80
N TRP A 60 25.82 5.31 1.58
CA TRP A 60 25.32 4.10 0.93
C TRP A 60 25.20 4.32 -0.59
N THR A 61 25.22 3.24 -1.36
CA THR A 61 25.05 3.23 -2.82
C THR A 61 24.07 2.13 -3.23
N GLY A 62 23.55 2.21 -4.46
CA GLY A 62 22.56 1.26 -4.99
C GLY A 62 21.15 1.54 -4.48
N THR A 63 20.29 0.53 -4.49
CA THR A 63 18.88 0.64 -4.08
C THR A 63 18.75 0.51 -2.57
N LYS A 64 18.16 1.53 -1.95
CA LYS A 64 17.87 1.58 -0.50
C LYS A 64 16.48 1.07 -0.17
N ILE A 65 15.50 1.42 -1.00
CA ILE A 65 14.08 1.07 -0.84
C ILE A 65 13.57 0.60 -2.21
N ASP A 66 12.80 -0.47 -2.21
CA ASP A 66 12.07 -1.00 -3.37
C ASP A 66 10.82 -1.71 -2.85
N THR A 67 9.73 -0.97 -2.76
CA THR A 67 8.51 -1.44 -2.10
C THR A 67 7.25 -0.98 -2.81
N TRP A 68 6.15 -1.64 -2.53
CA TRP A 68 4.83 -1.24 -2.98
C TRP A 68 4.08 -0.58 -1.84
N VAL A 69 3.48 0.57 -2.11
CA VAL A 69 2.58 1.26 -1.18
C VAL A 69 1.19 1.35 -1.77
N GLU A 70 0.18 1.12 -0.94
CA GLU A 70 -1.22 1.31 -1.33
C GLU A 70 -1.52 2.81 -1.48
N LEU A 71 -2.28 3.12 -2.53
CA LEU A 71 -2.74 4.45 -2.86
C LEU A 71 -4.09 4.72 -2.20
N ASP A 72 -4.19 5.89 -1.58
CA ASP A 72 -5.43 6.51 -1.13
C ASP A 72 -5.83 7.65 -2.07
N GLU A 73 -7.10 8.05 -2.08
CA GLU A 73 -7.61 9.12 -2.97
C GLU A 73 -6.90 10.48 -2.77
N SER A 74 -6.30 10.70 -1.59
CA SER A 74 -5.59 11.93 -1.23
C SER A 74 -4.08 11.86 -1.45
N ASP A 75 -3.56 10.74 -1.96
CA ASP A 75 -2.12 10.62 -2.15
C ASP A 75 -1.62 11.42 -3.36
N ASP A 76 -0.40 11.94 -3.20
CA ASP A 76 0.43 12.52 -4.23
C ASP A 76 1.78 11.76 -4.30
N ALA A 77 2.69 12.17 -5.18
CA ALA A 77 3.96 11.47 -5.33
C ALA A 77 4.79 11.53 -4.04
N MET A 78 4.79 12.68 -3.37
CA MET A 78 5.52 12.87 -2.12
C MET A 78 4.94 12.01 -0.99
N SER A 79 3.63 11.93 -0.83
CA SER A 79 2.99 11.09 0.20
C SER A 79 3.30 9.61 -0.02
N CYS A 80 3.33 9.15 -1.27
CA CYS A 80 3.74 7.78 -1.62
C CYS A 80 5.20 7.52 -1.25
N ILE A 81 6.10 8.47 -1.54
CA ILE A 81 7.51 8.38 -1.14
C ILE A 81 7.64 8.32 0.38
N LYS A 82 6.91 9.17 1.11
CA LYS A 82 6.90 9.15 2.58
C LYS A 82 6.42 7.81 3.12
N LYS A 83 5.30 7.27 2.62
CA LYS A 83 4.77 5.95 3.00
C LYS A 83 5.83 4.86 2.84
N ALA A 84 6.55 4.85 1.72
CA ALA A 84 7.58 3.86 1.43
C ALA A 84 8.81 3.98 2.35
N ILE A 85 9.23 5.20 2.66
CA ILE A 85 10.35 5.45 3.58
C ILE A 85 9.96 5.06 5.02
N GLU A 86 8.78 5.45 5.45
CA GLU A 86 8.26 5.16 6.78
C GLU A 86 7.98 3.66 6.99
N SER A 87 7.58 2.92 5.94
CA SER A 87 7.39 1.46 6.03
C SER A 87 8.67 0.69 6.31
N GLU A 88 9.82 1.25 5.93
CA GLU A 88 11.15 0.71 6.24
C GLU A 88 11.72 1.22 7.58
N GLY A 89 10.93 2.00 8.34
CA GLY A 89 11.36 2.58 9.62
C GLY A 89 12.39 3.70 9.49
N LEU A 90 12.44 4.36 8.34
CA LEU A 90 13.35 5.46 8.03
C LEU A 90 12.62 6.81 8.10
N THR A 91 13.38 7.90 7.96
CA THR A 91 12.83 9.27 7.94
C THR A 91 13.34 10.05 6.74
N GLN A 92 12.55 11.05 6.34
CA GLN A 92 12.72 11.88 5.15
C GLN A 92 12.47 13.36 5.50
N PRO A 93 13.37 14.00 6.26
CA PRO A 93 13.22 15.41 6.63
C PRO A 93 13.06 16.29 5.40
N GLY A 94 12.26 17.35 5.53
CA GLY A 94 12.01 18.34 4.49
C GLY A 94 10.91 17.97 3.50
N ALA A 95 10.47 16.70 3.45
CA ALA A 95 9.36 16.26 2.60
C ALA A 95 8.08 17.08 2.84
N GLU A 96 7.84 17.51 4.09
CA GLU A 96 6.74 18.40 4.48
C GLU A 96 6.79 19.80 3.86
N TYR A 97 7.94 20.20 3.32
CA TYR A 97 8.15 21.45 2.59
C TYR A 97 8.31 21.23 1.07
N GLY A 98 8.02 20.02 0.58
CA GLY A 98 8.15 19.66 -0.82
C GLY A 98 9.58 19.38 -1.28
N TYR A 99 10.55 19.26 -0.37
CA TYR A 99 11.94 18.98 -0.71
C TYR A 99 12.60 18.07 0.33
N ILE A 100 12.93 16.83 -0.06
CA ILE A 100 13.62 15.89 0.81
C ILE A 100 15.07 16.34 0.99
N THR A 101 15.51 16.54 2.23
CA THR A 101 16.87 16.97 2.55
C THR A 101 17.81 15.80 2.86
N GLU A 102 17.27 14.66 3.29
CA GLU A 102 18.04 13.47 3.66
C GLU A 102 17.19 12.21 3.50
N ILE A 103 17.81 11.10 3.07
CA ILE A 103 17.22 9.76 3.22
C ILE A 103 18.30 8.83 3.77
N ALA A 104 18.02 8.22 4.92
CA ALA A 104 18.89 7.23 5.58
C ALA A 104 20.36 7.70 5.70
N GLY A 105 20.57 8.93 6.17
CA GLY A 105 21.89 9.53 6.36
C GLY A 105 22.56 10.08 5.10
N LEU A 106 21.95 9.94 3.92
CA LEU A 106 22.45 10.56 2.69
C LEU A 106 21.73 11.89 2.46
N SER A 107 22.48 12.98 2.60
CA SER A 107 21.95 14.33 2.45
C SER A 107 21.93 14.77 0.99
N ALA A 108 20.99 15.66 0.66
CA ALA A 108 20.84 16.21 -0.68
C ALA A 108 22.12 16.82 -1.26
N TYR A 109 23.01 17.34 -0.41
CA TYR A 109 24.24 18.05 -0.79
C TYR A 109 25.53 17.24 -0.60
N ASP A 110 25.45 15.98 -0.17
CA ASP A 110 26.65 15.15 0.07
C ASP A 110 27.43 14.85 -1.23
N GLY A 111 26.72 14.84 -2.37
CA GLY A 111 27.31 14.73 -3.71
C GLY A 111 27.79 16.07 -4.30
N GLY A 112 27.84 17.13 -3.50
CA GLY A 112 28.27 18.48 -3.89
C GLY A 112 27.16 19.54 -3.82
N TYR A 113 27.54 20.82 -3.91
CA TYR A 113 26.59 21.94 -3.72
C TYR A 113 25.45 22.02 -4.75
N MET A 114 25.58 21.31 -5.87
CA MET A 114 24.56 21.21 -6.94
C MET A 114 23.81 19.88 -6.93
N SER A 115 24.10 18.97 -5.99
CA SER A 115 23.36 17.71 -5.88
C SER A 115 22.02 17.92 -5.19
N GLY A 116 21.13 16.94 -5.35
CA GLY A 116 19.83 16.91 -4.69
C GLY A 116 19.08 15.62 -4.97
N TRP A 117 17.99 15.40 -4.23
CA TRP A 117 17.06 14.32 -4.50
C TRP A 117 16.22 14.63 -5.74
N MET A 118 16.05 13.62 -6.60
CA MET A 118 15.29 13.73 -7.85
C MET A 118 14.15 12.70 -7.83
N GLY A 119 12.91 13.19 -7.97
CA GLY A 119 11.73 12.34 -8.16
C GLY A 119 11.42 12.17 -9.65
N THR A 120 11.03 10.96 -10.03
CA THR A 120 10.49 10.65 -11.37
C THR A 120 9.32 9.69 -11.24
N LEU A 121 8.41 9.69 -12.22
CA LEU A 121 7.35 8.71 -12.36
C LEU A 121 7.58 7.92 -13.64
N ASN A 122 7.84 6.62 -13.51
CA ASN A 122 8.18 5.73 -14.64
C ASN A 122 9.30 6.30 -15.53
N ASP A 123 10.37 6.80 -14.90
CA ASP A 123 11.53 7.42 -15.57
C ASP A 123 11.25 8.76 -16.29
N TRP A 124 10.10 9.38 -16.05
CA TRP A 124 9.78 10.72 -16.56
C TRP A 124 9.70 11.76 -15.45
N PHE A 125 10.14 12.99 -15.74
CA PHE A 125 9.88 14.13 -14.88
C PHE A 125 8.38 14.45 -14.89
N THR A 126 7.81 14.60 -13.71
CA THR A 126 6.43 15.06 -13.54
C THR A 126 6.39 16.59 -13.57
N ASP A 127 5.30 17.13 -14.12
CA ASP A 127 5.00 18.57 -14.15
C ASP A 127 4.32 19.06 -12.86
N GLU A 128 3.84 18.12 -12.05
CA GLU A 128 3.24 18.33 -10.74
C GLU A 128 3.89 17.36 -9.73
N ALA A 129 3.97 17.78 -8.46
CA ALA A 129 4.56 17.02 -7.36
C ALA A 129 3.46 16.46 -6.45
#